data_AF-A0A2T5I5W8-F1
#
_entry.id   AF-A0A2T5I5W8-F1
#
_cell.length_a   1.000
_cell.length_b   1.000
_cell.length_c   1.000
_cell.angle_alpha   90.00
_cell.angle_beta   90.00
_cell.angle_gamma   90.00
#
_symmetry.space_group_name_H-M   'P 1'
#
loop_
_entity.id
_entity.type
_entity.pdbx_description
1 polymer ?
#
loop_
_entity_poly.entity_id
_entity_poly.type
_entity_poly.pdbx_seq_one_letter_code
_entity_poly.pdbx_strand_id
1 'polypeptide(L)'
;MKLNVLAAGCLLTAAVAMPAVAQTTVYTANLTGPNEDPPNSSPGIGTAMITINQDAGTMRVEESFSGLTGNVSASHIHCCTTTPHEGLAGVATVSPTFTGFPSGVMAGDYDHTFNMLDASSYNLPFLNANGGTAQGAFDALVGGINDGRAYANIHTMPEFPGGEIRGFLAPIPEPETYAMLLAGLAMVSMMAWRRRLLSCEDSGVRIG
;
A
#
# COMPACT_ATOMS: atom_id res chain seq x y z
N MET A 1 66.42 9.57 5.01
CA MET A 1 65.48 10.62 4.53
C MET A 1 65.05 10.22 3.13
N LYS A 2 63.78 9.90 2.81
CA LYS A 2 62.49 10.17 3.43
C LYS A 2 61.63 8.89 3.35
N LEU A 3 60.88 8.59 4.41
CA LEU A 3 60.03 7.40 4.52
C LEU A 3 58.78 7.53 3.65
N ASN A 4 58.41 6.42 3.01
CA ASN A 4 57.15 6.16 2.32
C ASN A 4 55.94 6.41 3.23
N VAL A 5 54.88 7.04 2.69
CA VAL A 5 53.53 6.95 3.27
C VAL A 5 52.56 6.57 2.16
N LEU A 6 52.43 5.27 1.93
CA LEU A 6 51.24 4.67 1.33
C LEU A 6 50.23 4.50 2.47
N ALA A 7 49.35 5.48 2.65
CA ALA A 7 48.22 5.34 3.56
C ALA A 7 47.15 4.47 2.87
N ALA A 8 47.18 3.17 3.15
CA ALA A 8 46.09 2.27 2.84
C ALA A 8 44.87 2.67 3.67
N GLY A 9 43.89 3.32 3.04
CA GLY A 9 42.62 3.66 3.65
C GLY A 9 41.84 2.39 3.95
N CYS A 10 41.86 1.97 5.22
CA CYS A 10 41.00 0.91 5.72
C CYS A 10 39.55 1.43 5.72
N LEU A 11 38.75 1.07 4.70
CA LEU A 11 37.30 1.22 4.77
C LEU A 11 36.78 0.27 5.86
N LEU A 12 36.61 0.79 7.07
CA LEU A 12 35.80 0.17 8.10
C LEU A 12 34.34 0.30 7.68
N THR A 13 33.83 -0.66 6.92
CA THR A 13 32.40 -0.88 6.78
C THR A 13 31.90 -1.50 8.09
N ALA A 14 31.55 -0.66 9.06
CA ALA A 14 30.74 -1.11 10.18
C ALA A 14 29.37 -1.48 9.62
N ALA A 15 29.16 -2.78 9.37
CA ALA A 15 27.84 -3.34 9.11
C ALA A 15 27.04 -3.20 10.41
N VAL A 16 26.37 -2.06 10.57
CA VAL A 16 25.36 -1.91 11.61
C VAL A 16 24.25 -2.87 11.21
N ALA A 17 24.11 -3.97 11.94
CA ALA A 17 22.96 -4.86 11.81
C ALA A 17 21.74 -4.03 12.19
N MET A 18 21.06 -3.47 11.19
CA MET A 18 19.79 -2.82 11.42
C MET A 18 18.80 -3.89 11.90
N PRO A 19 17.96 -3.60 12.91
CA PRO A 19 16.90 -4.52 13.28
C PRO A 19 16.08 -4.83 12.03
N ALA A 20 15.78 -6.11 11.81
CA ALA A 20 14.82 -6.51 10.79
C ALA A 20 13.45 -5.96 11.23
N VAL A 21 13.08 -4.80 10.69
CA VAL A 21 11.73 -4.28 10.78
C VAL A 21 10.88 -5.24 9.94
N ALA A 22 9.83 -5.80 10.52
CA ALA A 22 8.88 -6.61 9.75
C ALA A 22 8.38 -5.76 8.58
N GLN A 23 8.52 -6.26 7.35
CA GLN A 23 8.18 -5.50 6.15
C GLN A 23 6.65 -5.44 6.03
N THR A 24 6.05 -4.48 6.71
CA THR A 24 4.63 -4.15 6.58
C THR A 24 4.47 -3.09 5.51
N THR A 25 3.60 -3.32 4.53
CA THR A 25 3.23 -2.29 3.56
C THR A 25 1.83 -1.79 3.86
N VAL A 26 1.66 -0.47 3.92
CA VAL A 26 0.37 0.17 4.17
C VAL A 26 -0.19 0.71 2.86
N TYR A 27 -1.45 0.39 2.59
CA TYR A 27 -2.20 0.87 1.45
C TYR A 27 -3.42 1.64 1.93
N THR A 28 -3.85 2.64 1.18
CA THR A 28 -5.08 3.39 1.48
C THR A 28 -5.96 3.58 0.27
N ALA A 29 -7.24 3.81 0.53
CA ALA A 29 -8.23 4.21 -0.45
C ALA A 29 -9.23 5.20 0.16
N ASN A 30 -9.65 6.19 -0.63
CA ASN A 30 -10.83 6.99 -0.33
C ASN A 30 -12.03 6.39 -1.06
N LEU A 31 -13.05 6.01 -0.29
CA LEU A 31 -14.25 5.36 -0.79
C LEU A 31 -15.32 6.41 -1.07
N THR A 32 -15.79 6.51 -2.31
CA THR A 32 -16.84 7.46 -2.69
C THR A 32 -17.76 6.90 -3.78
N GLY A 33 -18.96 7.46 -3.92
CA GLY A 33 -19.90 7.10 -5.00
C GLY A 33 -19.39 7.39 -6.42
N PRO A 34 -18.72 8.54 -6.68
CA PRO A 34 -18.11 8.81 -7.98
C PRO A 34 -17.00 7.85 -8.39
N ASN A 35 -16.39 7.15 -7.42
CA ASN A 35 -15.37 6.15 -7.69
C ASN A 35 -15.97 4.79 -8.07
N GLU A 36 -17.29 4.56 -7.98
CA GLU A 36 -17.96 3.33 -8.42
C GLU A 36 -17.90 3.12 -9.94
N ASP A 37 -18.29 1.92 -10.40
CA ASP A 37 -18.44 1.62 -11.84
C ASP A 37 -19.77 0.87 -12.11
N PRO A 38 -20.78 1.54 -12.70
CA PRO A 38 -20.77 2.95 -13.10
C PRO A 38 -20.76 3.89 -11.87
N PRO A 39 -20.18 5.10 -11.99
CA PRO A 39 -20.21 6.11 -10.93
C PRO A 39 -21.64 6.42 -10.47
N ASN A 40 -21.83 6.60 -9.16
CA ASN A 40 -23.13 6.96 -8.57
C ASN A 40 -23.06 8.30 -7.82
N SER A 41 -24.22 8.79 -7.37
CA SER A 41 -24.36 10.09 -6.68
C SER A 41 -24.55 9.97 -5.16
N SER A 42 -24.14 8.85 -4.54
CA SER A 42 -24.21 8.73 -3.08
C SER A 42 -23.36 9.83 -2.42
N PRO A 43 -23.86 10.50 -1.37
CA PRO A 43 -23.07 11.39 -0.52
C PRO A 43 -22.16 10.62 0.45
N GLY A 44 -22.25 9.28 0.48
CA GLY A 44 -21.45 8.41 1.32
C GLY A 44 -19.97 8.62 1.09
N ILE A 45 -19.21 8.57 2.19
CA ILE A 45 -17.76 8.64 2.19
C ILE A 45 -17.18 7.57 3.11
N GLY A 46 -16.00 7.11 2.77
CA GLY A 46 -15.22 6.27 3.65
C GLY A 46 -13.73 6.31 3.35
N THR A 47 -12.96 5.69 4.23
CA THR A 47 -11.53 5.45 4.06
C THR A 47 -11.25 3.99 4.37
N ALA A 48 -10.39 3.36 3.57
CA ALA A 48 -9.82 2.07 3.89
C ALA A 48 -8.30 2.22 4.08
N MET A 49 -7.77 1.59 5.11
CA MET A 49 -6.33 1.42 5.34
C MET A 49 -6.04 -0.06 5.53
N ILE A 50 -5.19 -0.59 4.65
CA ILE A 50 -4.85 -2.01 4.62
C ILE A 50 -3.37 -2.13 4.96
N THR A 51 -3.07 -2.82 6.06
CA THR A 51 -1.68 -3.13 6.43
C THR A 51 -1.40 -4.59 6.13
N ILE A 52 -0.48 -4.84 5.21
CA ILE A 52 -0.07 -6.20 4.83
C ILE A 52 1.27 -6.51 5.47
N ASN A 53 1.33 -7.60 6.23
CA ASN A 53 2.58 -8.20 6.67
C ASN A 53 2.79 -9.49 5.87
N GLN A 54 3.68 -9.44 4.87
CA GLN A 54 3.93 -10.59 4.00
C GLN A 54 4.65 -11.72 4.75
N ASP A 55 5.58 -11.40 5.65
CA ASP A 55 6.32 -12.39 6.44
C ASP A 55 5.40 -13.18 7.38
N ALA A 56 4.45 -12.49 8.01
CA ALA A 56 3.47 -13.08 8.91
C ALA A 56 2.25 -13.67 8.17
N GLY A 57 2.09 -13.35 6.87
CA GLY A 57 0.90 -13.71 6.10
C GLY A 57 -0.39 -13.11 6.67
N THR A 58 -0.36 -11.83 7.08
CA THR A 58 -1.54 -11.16 7.66
C THR A 58 -1.93 -9.90 6.90
N MET A 59 -3.22 -9.58 6.98
CA MET A 59 -3.80 -8.35 6.45
C MET A 59 -4.70 -7.73 7.51
N ARG A 60 -4.32 -6.56 8.02
CA ARG A 60 -5.21 -5.73 8.85
C ARG A 60 -6.01 -4.81 7.95
N VAL A 61 -7.32 -4.81 8.16
CA VAL A 61 -8.29 -3.99 7.44
C VAL A 61 -8.87 -3.00 8.44
N GLU A 62 -8.61 -1.72 8.21
CA GLU A 62 -9.19 -0.62 8.95
C GLU A 62 -10.07 0.18 8.01
N GLU A 63 -11.37 0.27 8.29
CA GLU A 63 -12.31 1.07 7.50
C GLU A 63 -13.10 2.01 8.40
N SER A 64 -13.37 3.22 7.91
CA SER A 64 -14.31 4.16 8.53
C SER A 64 -15.22 4.68 7.43
N PHE A 65 -16.52 4.75 7.71
CA PHE A 65 -17.52 5.19 6.73
C PHE A 65 -18.65 5.95 7.40
N SER A 66 -19.26 6.86 6.64
CA SER A 66 -20.44 7.61 7.08
C SER A 66 -21.19 8.21 5.89
N GLY A 67 -22.39 8.72 6.15
CA GLY A 67 -23.20 9.40 5.14
C GLY A 67 -23.77 8.48 4.06
N LEU A 68 -23.74 7.16 4.28
CA LEU A 68 -24.39 6.20 3.39
C LEU A 68 -25.90 6.47 3.34
N THR A 69 -26.56 6.16 2.22
CA THR A 69 -28.01 6.36 2.07
C THR A 69 -28.82 5.13 2.41
N GLY A 70 -28.17 3.96 2.47
CA GLY A 70 -28.78 2.69 2.85
C GLY A 70 -28.00 1.99 3.97
N ASN A 71 -28.56 0.90 4.46
CA ASN A 71 -27.88 0.07 5.46
C ASN A 71 -26.81 -0.80 4.79
N VAL A 72 -25.61 -0.87 5.38
CA VAL A 72 -24.54 -1.76 4.93
C VAL A 72 -25.03 -3.19 4.84
N SER A 73 -24.86 -3.78 3.66
CA SER A 73 -25.13 -5.18 3.37
C SER A 73 -23.87 -6.01 3.14
N ALA A 74 -22.78 -5.39 2.67
CA ALA A 74 -21.49 -6.05 2.46
C ALA A 74 -20.32 -5.05 2.45
N SER A 75 -19.14 -5.48 2.90
CA SER A 75 -17.86 -4.85 2.63
C SER A 75 -16.81 -5.92 2.31
N HIS A 76 -16.01 -5.70 1.27
CA HIS A 76 -14.93 -6.60 0.86
C HIS A 76 -13.94 -5.92 -0.09
N ILE A 77 -12.79 -6.56 -0.32
CA ILE A 77 -11.83 -6.18 -1.36
C ILE A 77 -12.08 -7.03 -2.62
N HIS A 78 -12.13 -6.36 -3.76
CA HIS A 78 -12.17 -6.97 -5.09
C HIS A 78 -10.78 -7.08 -5.68
N CYS A 79 -10.53 -8.17 -6.41
CA CYS A 79 -9.34 -8.32 -7.23
C CYS A 79 -9.58 -9.34 -8.36
N CYS A 80 -8.98 -9.21 -9.53
CA CYS A 80 -8.16 -8.10 -9.98
C CYS A 80 -8.72 -7.58 -11.30
N THR A 81 -8.90 -6.26 -11.41
CA THR A 81 -9.41 -5.65 -12.64
C THR A 81 -8.47 -5.94 -13.81
N THR A 82 -8.95 -5.80 -15.04
CA THR A 82 -8.10 -5.96 -16.24
C THR A 82 -7.14 -4.78 -16.42
N THR A 83 -7.63 -3.56 -16.17
CA THR A 83 -6.86 -2.31 -16.27
C THR A 83 -6.68 -1.73 -14.86
N PRO A 84 -5.47 -1.25 -14.49
CA PRO A 84 -5.27 -0.52 -13.24
C PRO A 84 -6.24 0.66 -13.08
N HIS A 85 -6.79 0.81 -11.89
CA HIS A 85 -7.69 1.90 -11.49
C HIS A 85 -9.01 2.01 -12.26
N GLU A 86 -9.40 0.96 -13.01
CA GLU A 86 -10.59 0.98 -13.85
C GLU A 86 -11.29 -0.39 -13.86
N GLY A 87 -12.61 -0.37 -14.05
CA GLY A 87 -13.41 -1.56 -14.26
C GLY A 87 -13.86 -2.26 -12.98
N LEU A 88 -14.44 -3.45 -13.16
CA LEU A 88 -14.95 -4.30 -12.11
C LEU A 88 -14.10 -5.57 -11.98
N ALA A 89 -14.02 -6.10 -10.77
CA ALA A 89 -13.40 -7.37 -10.47
C ALA A 89 -14.33 -8.24 -9.61
N GLY A 90 -14.04 -9.54 -9.53
CA GLY A 90 -14.67 -10.42 -8.56
C GLY A 90 -14.23 -10.09 -7.13
N VAL A 91 -15.00 -10.54 -6.14
CA VAL A 91 -14.64 -10.43 -4.73
C VAL A 91 -13.44 -11.34 -4.46
N ALA A 92 -12.38 -10.80 -3.86
CA ALA A 92 -11.18 -11.56 -3.52
C ALA A 92 -11.22 -12.10 -2.09
N THR A 93 -11.74 -11.29 -1.15
CA THR A 93 -11.76 -11.59 0.29
C THR A 93 -13.05 -12.27 0.74
N VAL A 94 -13.23 -12.42 2.05
CA VAL A 94 -14.43 -13.00 2.67
C VAL A 94 -15.72 -12.47 2.03
N SER A 95 -16.60 -13.40 1.69
CA SER A 95 -17.92 -13.16 1.09
C SER A 95 -18.97 -13.90 1.92
N PRO A 96 -20.15 -13.32 2.20
CA PRO A 96 -20.70 -12.09 1.60
C PRO A 96 -20.14 -10.77 2.14
N THR A 97 -19.45 -10.77 3.28
CA THR A 97 -18.87 -9.55 3.88
C THR A 97 -17.69 -9.93 4.77
N PHE A 98 -16.79 -8.99 5.05
CA PHE A 98 -15.75 -9.14 6.05
C PHE A 98 -16.32 -9.60 7.41
N THR A 99 -15.62 -10.54 8.06
CA THR A 99 -16.04 -11.07 9.36
C THR A 99 -16.14 -9.97 10.40
N GLY A 100 -17.32 -9.81 11.01
CA GLY A 100 -17.57 -8.80 12.04
C GLY A 100 -17.74 -7.37 11.52
N PHE A 101 -17.82 -7.18 10.20
CA PHE A 101 -18.07 -5.85 9.63
C PHE A 101 -19.43 -5.29 10.09
N PRO A 102 -19.51 -4.01 10.51
CA PRO A 102 -20.75 -3.41 11.00
C PRO A 102 -21.81 -3.36 9.87
N SER A 103 -22.74 -4.31 9.93
CA SER A 103 -23.86 -4.44 8.98
C SER A 103 -25.14 -3.81 9.55
N GLY A 104 -26.06 -3.40 8.69
CA GLY A 104 -27.33 -2.81 9.14
C GLY A 104 -27.24 -1.37 9.65
N VAL A 105 -26.09 -0.72 9.45
CA VAL A 105 -25.82 0.68 9.85
C VAL A 105 -25.46 1.53 8.62
N MET A 106 -25.50 2.86 8.78
CA MET A 106 -25.18 3.83 7.71
C MET A 106 -23.86 4.58 7.98
N ALA A 107 -23.21 4.29 9.10
CA ALA A 107 -21.91 4.79 9.51
C ALA A 107 -21.27 3.82 10.51
N GLY A 108 -19.94 3.77 10.54
CA GLY A 108 -19.22 2.92 11.48
C GLY A 108 -17.72 2.90 11.23
N ASP A 109 -17.03 2.25 12.16
CA ASP A 109 -15.61 1.95 12.08
C ASP A 109 -15.41 0.44 12.16
N TYR A 110 -14.36 -0.04 11.52
CA TYR A 110 -13.97 -1.44 11.47
C TYR A 110 -12.46 -1.55 11.62
N ASP A 111 -12.02 -2.53 12.41
CA ASP A 111 -10.62 -2.89 12.57
C ASP A 111 -10.54 -4.39 12.82
N HIS A 112 -9.96 -5.11 11.86
CA HIS A 112 -9.80 -6.55 11.97
C HIS A 112 -8.54 -7.03 11.26
N THR A 113 -7.84 -7.99 11.86
CA THR A 113 -6.68 -8.64 11.25
C THR A 113 -7.02 -10.05 10.80
N PHE A 114 -6.85 -10.31 9.52
CA PHE A 114 -7.04 -11.60 8.89
C PHE A 114 -5.72 -12.37 8.81
N ASN A 115 -5.79 -13.68 9.04
CA ASN A 115 -4.74 -14.61 8.65
C ASN A 115 -4.92 -14.93 7.17
N MET A 116 -4.05 -14.41 6.33
CA MET A 116 -4.09 -14.57 4.87
C MET A 116 -3.53 -15.93 4.41
N LEU A 117 -3.00 -16.74 5.33
CA LEU A 117 -2.65 -18.13 5.09
C LEU A 117 -3.82 -19.10 5.39
N ASP A 118 -4.95 -18.58 5.87
CA ASP A 118 -6.20 -19.34 5.98
C ASP A 118 -7.05 -19.14 4.71
N ALA A 119 -7.49 -20.24 4.11
CA ALA A 119 -8.38 -20.25 2.96
C ALA A 119 -9.73 -19.56 3.25
N SER A 120 -10.16 -19.51 4.51
CA SER A 120 -11.40 -18.84 4.92
C SER A 120 -11.37 -17.31 4.75
N SER A 121 -10.18 -16.72 4.61
CA SER A 121 -10.00 -15.28 4.36
C SER A 121 -10.34 -14.86 2.91
N TYR A 122 -10.62 -15.83 2.02
CA TYR A 122 -10.85 -15.60 0.60
C TYR A 122 -12.23 -16.04 0.14
N ASN A 123 -12.70 -15.39 -0.92
CA ASN A 123 -13.81 -15.87 -1.70
C ASN A 123 -13.40 -17.15 -2.46
N LEU A 124 -14.25 -18.19 -2.45
CA LEU A 124 -13.92 -19.49 -3.04
C LEU A 124 -13.58 -19.43 -4.55
N PRO A 125 -14.35 -18.73 -5.41
CA PRO A 125 -13.93 -18.44 -6.78
C PRO A 125 -12.55 -17.82 -6.92
N PHE A 126 -12.21 -16.81 -6.11
CA PHE A 126 -10.88 -16.17 -6.15
C PHE A 126 -9.78 -17.14 -5.69
N LEU A 127 -10.00 -17.89 -4.61
CA LEU A 127 -9.07 -18.92 -4.14
C LEU A 127 -8.77 -19.95 -5.23
N ASN A 128 -9.81 -20.48 -5.88
CA ASN A 128 -9.69 -21.49 -6.94
C ASN A 128 -8.97 -20.96 -8.18
N ALA A 129 -9.22 -19.69 -8.57
CA ALA A 129 -8.55 -19.05 -9.69
C ALA A 129 -7.04 -18.87 -9.47
N ASN A 130 -6.61 -18.81 -8.20
CA ASN A 130 -5.22 -18.59 -7.80
C ASN A 130 -4.58 -19.87 -7.22
N GLY A 131 -4.82 -20.99 -7.89
CA GLY A 131 -4.20 -22.29 -7.58
C GLY A 131 -4.85 -23.06 -6.42
N GLY A 132 -5.96 -22.58 -5.86
CA GLY A 132 -6.69 -23.26 -4.79
C GLY A 132 -5.96 -23.25 -3.44
N THR A 133 -4.97 -22.38 -3.27
CA THR A 133 -4.18 -22.28 -2.03
C THR A 133 -4.25 -20.87 -1.46
N ALA A 134 -4.23 -20.75 -0.13
CA ALA A 134 -4.23 -19.46 0.54
C ALA A 134 -3.00 -18.62 0.17
N GLN A 135 -1.82 -19.25 0.03
CA GLN A 135 -0.60 -18.56 -0.41
C GLN A 135 -0.75 -17.98 -1.82
N GLY A 136 -1.21 -18.78 -2.79
CA GLY A 136 -1.38 -18.30 -4.16
C GLY A 136 -2.41 -17.16 -4.26
N ALA A 137 -3.49 -17.25 -3.49
CA ALA A 137 -4.47 -16.17 -3.38
C ALA A 137 -3.90 -14.91 -2.70
N PHE A 138 -3.06 -15.08 -1.67
CA PHE A 138 -2.39 -13.96 -1.00
C PHE A 138 -1.46 -13.23 -1.96
N ASP A 139 -0.59 -13.96 -2.64
CA ASP A 139 0.37 -13.43 -3.61
C ASP A 139 -0.36 -12.68 -4.75
N ALA A 140 -1.46 -13.26 -5.25
CA ALA A 140 -2.28 -12.64 -6.29
C ALA A 140 -2.98 -11.36 -5.81
N LEU A 141 -3.50 -11.34 -4.57
CA LEU A 141 -4.12 -10.16 -3.99
C LEU A 141 -3.08 -9.05 -3.77
N VAL A 142 -1.93 -9.37 -3.19
CA VAL A 142 -0.83 -8.41 -2.97
C VAL A 142 -0.33 -7.85 -4.30
N GLY A 143 -0.11 -8.72 -5.30
CA GLY A 143 0.26 -8.29 -6.65
C GLY A 143 -0.78 -7.35 -7.27
N GLY A 144 -2.06 -7.69 -7.16
CA GLY A 144 -3.14 -6.85 -7.67
C GLY A 144 -3.28 -5.51 -6.95
N ILE A 145 -3.02 -5.44 -5.64
CA ILE A 145 -2.97 -4.17 -4.89
C ILE A 145 -1.80 -3.32 -5.40
N ASN A 146 -0.60 -3.90 -5.53
CA ASN A 146 0.58 -3.19 -6.02
C ASN A 146 0.43 -2.66 -7.45
N ASP A 147 -0.28 -3.40 -8.30
CA ASP A 147 -0.57 -3.02 -9.68
C ASP A 147 -1.75 -2.05 -9.82
N GLY A 148 -2.37 -1.62 -8.71
CA GLY A 148 -3.53 -0.73 -8.74
C GLY A 148 -4.80 -1.37 -9.28
N ARG A 149 -4.92 -2.71 -9.19
CA ARG A 149 -6.02 -3.52 -9.75
C ARG A 149 -6.97 -4.07 -8.69
N ALA A 150 -6.76 -3.72 -7.42
CA ALA A 150 -7.60 -4.09 -6.29
C ALA A 150 -8.25 -2.86 -5.65
N TYR A 151 -9.49 -3.01 -5.19
CA TYR A 151 -10.25 -1.94 -4.58
C TYR A 151 -11.09 -2.45 -3.41
N ALA A 152 -11.27 -1.61 -2.39
CA ALA A 152 -12.24 -1.84 -1.32
C ALA A 152 -13.61 -1.26 -1.73
N ASN A 153 -14.67 -1.93 -1.32
CA ASN A 153 -16.04 -1.57 -1.69
C ASN A 153 -17.02 -1.85 -0.55
N ILE A 154 -17.93 -0.90 -0.29
CA ILE A 154 -19.04 -1.06 0.65
C ILE A 154 -20.36 -0.99 -0.14
N HIS A 155 -21.23 -1.96 0.11
CA HIS A 155 -22.54 -2.12 -0.52
C HIS A 155 -23.63 -1.81 0.49
N THR A 156 -24.72 -1.20 0.02
CA THR A 156 -25.91 -0.97 0.84
C THR A 156 -27.17 -1.41 0.13
N MET A 157 -28.20 -1.68 0.93
CA MET A 157 -29.51 -2.04 0.42
C MET A 157 -30.56 -1.00 0.82
N PRO A 158 -31.59 -0.78 -0.03
CA PRO A 158 -31.80 -1.43 -1.34
C PRO A 158 -31.17 -0.71 -2.55
N GLU A 159 -30.66 0.51 -2.42
CA GLU A 159 -30.32 1.37 -3.56
C GLU A 159 -29.02 0.97 -4.28
N PHE A 160 -28.03 0.43 -3.56
CA PHE A 160 -26.68 0.19 -4.07
C PHE A 160 -26.18 -1.25 -3.88
N PRO A 161 -26.89 -2.27 -4.38
CA PRO A 161 -26.49 -3.66 -4.23
C PRO A 161 -25.16 -3.97 -4.94
N GLY A 162 -24.82 -3.22 -5.99
CA GLY A 162 -23.56 -3.35 -6.73
C GLY A 162 -22.38 -2.59 -6.13
N GLY A 163 -22.60 -1.73 -5.12
CA GLY A 163 -21.59 -0.87 -4.51
C GLY A 163 -22.13 0.53 -4.30
N GLU A 164 -22.07 1.05 -3.07
CA GLU A 164 -22.40 2.45 -2.77
C GLU A 164 -21.15 3.32 -2.85
N ILE A 165 -20.06 2.88 -2.22
CA ILE A 165 -18.77 3.58 -2.20
C ILE A 165 -17.58 2.64 -2.45
N ARG A 166 -16.66 3.07 -3.32
CA ARG A 166 -15.49 2.30 -3.76
C ARG A 166 -14.22 3.14 -3.78
N GLY A 167 -13.06 2.50 -3.64
CA GLY A 167 -11.76 3.13 -3.90
C GLY A 167 -10.65 2.10 -4.16
N PHE A 168 -9.83 2.36 -5.16
CA PHE A 168 -8.64 1.55 -5.44
C PHE A 168 -7.57 1.77 -4.37
N LEU A 169 -6.96 0.67 -3.94
CA LEU A 169 -5.89 0.68 -2.96
C LEU A 169 -4.60 1.18 -3.59
N ALA A 170 -3.94 2.13 -2.94
CA ALA A 170 -2.65 2.67 -3.35
C ALA A 170 -1.66 2.62 -2.18
N PRO A 171 -0.36 2.31 -2.42
CA PRO A 171 0.64 2.26 -1.37
C PRO A 171 0.91 3.65 -0.81
N ILE A 172 1.06 3.76 0.51
CA ILE A 172 1.63 4.95 1.13
C ILE A 172 3.16 4.81 1.06
N PRO A 173 3.88 5.74 0.40
CA PRO A 173 5.34 5.69 0.41
C PRO A 173 5.86 5.86 1.84
N GLU A 174 6.66 4.90 2.30
CA GLU A 174 7.15 4.90 3.67
C GLU A 174 8.13 6.07 3.87
N PRO A 175 8.12 6.75 5.04
CA PRO A 175 8.95 7.95 5.29
C PRO A 175 10.44 7.73 5.01
N GLU A 176 10.92 6.51 5.17
CA GLU A 176 12.30 6.10 4.93
C GLU A 176 12.69 6.20 3.45
N THR A 177 11.75 5.97 2.53
CA THR A 177 11.98 6.16 1.09
C THR A 177 12.30 7.62 0.80
N TYR A 178 11.58 8.55 1.43
CA TYR A 178 11.89 9.97 1.33
C TYR A 178 13.20 10.33 2.04
N ALA A 179 13.47 9.75 3.21
CA ALA A 179 14.72 9.98 3.93
C ALA A 179 15.95 9.54 3.10
N MET A 180 15.89 8.38 2.46
CA MET A 180 16.94 7.86 1.59
C MET A 180 17.08 8.67 0.30
N LEU A 181 15.96 9.09 -0.30
CA LEU A 181 15.99 10.01 -1.44
C LEU A 181 16.69 11.33 -1.07
N LEU A 182 16.31 11.94 0.06
CA LEU A 182 16.92 13.18 0.55
C LEU A 182 18.40 12.98 0.89
N ALA A 183 18.78 11.86 1.52
CA ALA A 183 20.17 11.53 1.79
C ALA A 183 20.99 11.37 0.49
N GLY A 184 20.42 10.69 -0.52
CA GLY A 184 21.03 10.55 -1.84
C GLY A 184 21.25 11.90 -2.52
N LEU A 185 20.24 12.76 -2.52
CA LEU A 185 20.33 14.12 -3.07
C LEU A 185 21.38 14.97 -2.32
N ALA A 186 21.45 14.87 -0.99
CA ALA A 186 22.45 15.54 -0.17
C ALA A 186 23.88 15.07 -0.51
N MET A 187 24.09 13.77 -0.75
CA MET A 187 25.40 13.26 -1.17
C MET A 187 25.80 13.77 -2.56
N VAL A 188 24.88 13.74 -3.54
CA VAL A 188 25.17 14.21 -4.91
C VAL A 188 25.51 15.71 -4.91
N SER A 189 24.76 16.52 -4.16
CA SER A 189 25.01 17.96 -4.03
C SER A 189 26.35 18.25 -3.34
N MET A 190 26.71 17.52 -2.28
CA MET A 190 28.04 17.63 -1.66
C MET A 190 29.17 17.26 -2.63
N MET A 191 29.00 16.20 -3.42
CA MET A 191 30.00 15.80 -4.43
C MET A 191 30.16 16.86 -5.53
N ALA A 192 29.05 17.44 -6.01
CA ALA A 192 29.07 18.52 -7.00
C ALA A 192 29.75 19.78 -6.45
N TRP A 193 29.49 20.13 -5.18
CA TRP A 193 30.14 21.26 -4.51
C TRP A 193 31.64 21.04 -4.35
N ARG A 194 32.07 19.86 -3.90
CA ARG A 194 33.49 19.52 -3.79
C ARG A 194 34.23 19.59 -5.13
N ARG A 195 33.63 19.12 -6.22
CA ARG A 195 34.22 19.23 -7.56
C ARG A 195 34.43 20.69 -8.00
N ARG A 196 33.51 21.59 -7.66
CA ARG A 196 33.64 23.02 -7.95
C ARG A 196 34.76 23.67 -7.16
N LEU A 197 34.89 23.35 -5.87
CA LEU A 197 35.98 23.87 -5.03
C LEU A 197 37.36 23.49 -5.59
N LEU A 198 37.55 22.21 -5.92
CA LEU A 198 38.81 21.71 -6.47
C LEU A 198 39.16 22.34 -7.83
N SER A 199 38.16 22.65 -8.66
CA SER A 199 38.39 23.34 -9.94
C SER A 199 38.82 24.80 -9.78
N CYS A 200 38.45 25.46 -8.67
CA CYS A 200 38.84 26.83 -8.36
C CYS A 200 40.28 26.92 -7.84
N GLU A 201 40.72 25.91 -7.08
CA GLU A 201 42.11 25.80 -6.60
C GLU A 201 43.11 25.62 -7.75
N ASP A 202 42.76 24.82 -8.77
CA ASP A 202 43.62 24.59 -9.94
C ASP A 202 43.68 25.77 -10.93
N SER A 203 42.70 26.68 -10.89
CA SER A 203 42.63 27.85 -11.79
C SER A 203 43.24 29.13 -11.19
N GLY A 204 43.77 29.08 -9.97
CA GLY A 204 44.53 30.20 -9.36
C GLY A 204 43.71 31.46 -9.04
N VAL A 205 42.37 31.42 -9.17
CA VAL A 205 41.50 32.56 -8.87
C VAL A 205 41.22 32.58 -7.37
N ARG A 206 42.03 33.32 -6.62
CA ARG A 206 41.67 33.74 -5.26
C ARG A 206 40.53 34.75 -5.36
N ILE A 207 39.32 34.33 -5.01
CA ILE A 207 38.23 35.27 -4.70
C ILE A 207 38.60 35.99 -3.40
N GLY A 208 38.94 37.28 -3.53
CA GLY A 208 39.11 38.22 -2.45
C GLY A 208 37.79 38.85 -2.01
#